data_AF-U4KJV5-F1
#
_entry.id   AF-U4KJV5-F1
#
_cell.length_a   1.000
_cell.length_b   1.000
_cell.length_c   1.000
_cell.angle_alpha   90.00
_cell.angle_beta   90.00
_cell.angle_gamma   90.00
#
_symmetry.space_group_name_H-M   'P 1'
#
loop_
_entity.id
_entity.type
_entity.pdbx_description
1 polymer ?
#
loop_
_entity_poly.entity_id
_entity_poly.type
_entity_poly.pdbx_seq_one_letter_code
_entity_poly.pdbx_strand_id
1 'polypeptide(L)'
;MVSKVEYLDKKETNDIKVKYVKKFYEINGDDIKTIKDFFDCVYDLFGFLKYNVYSYDAFLDWMRDDYFKWDPIIIIVNQSKNFLENFMTEKKVMLDIFNEDIIPFWEKKGIGFRLIFEV
;
A
#
# COMPACT_ATOMS: atom_id res chain seq x y z
N MET A 1 6.38 -11.75 10.19
CA MET A 1 6.34 -10.27 10.19
C MET A 1 4.94 -9.86 10.59
N VAL A 2 4.76 -8.80 11.40
CA VAL A 2 3.42 -8.34 11.78
C VAL A 2 2.85 -7.53 10.62
N SER A 3 1.65 -7.89 10.16
CA SER A 3 0.97 -7.12 9.12
C SER A 3 0.22 -5.96 9.74
N LYS A 4 0.36 -4.76 9.18
CA LYS A 4 -0.29 -3.56 9.73
C LYS A 4 -0.23 -2.38 8.76
N VAL A 5 -1.17 -1.46 8.94
CA VAL A 5 -1.02 -0.08 8.48
C VAL A 5 -0.35 0.74 9.60
N GLU A 6 0.63 1.57 9.27
CA GLU A 6 1.35 2.37 10.26
C GLU A 6 1.84 3.72 9.71
N TYR A 7 2.14 4.63 10.64
CA TYR A 7 2.70 5.94 10.37
C TYR A 7 4.07 6.00 11.04
N LEU A 8 5.12 6.22 10.27
CA LEU A 8 6.51 6.18 10.74
C LEU A 8 7.22 7.46 10.37
N ASP A 9 8.15 7.90 11.20
CA ASP A 9 9.04 9.00 10.81
C ASP A 9 10.07 8.52 9.77
N LYS A 10 10.83 9.47 9.20
CA LYS A 10 11.86 9.18 8.20
C LYS A 10 12.96 8.23 8.70
N LYS A 11 13.32 8.30 9.98
CA LYS A 11 14.36 7.44 10.57
C LYS A 11 13.84 6.01 10.67
N GLU A 12 12.65 5.83 11.22
CA GLU A 12 11.99 4.53 11.34
C GLU A 12 11.74 3.90 9.96
N THR A 13 11.29 4.68 8.99
CA THR A 13 11.10 4.23 7.60
C THR A 13 12.43 3.79 6.97
N ASN A 14 13.52 4.51 7.23
CA ASN A 14 14.84 4.12 6.75
C ASN A 14 15.33 2.81 7.41
N ASP A 15 15.05 2.59 8.69
CA ASP A 15 15.38 1.33 9.36
C ASP A 15 14.65 0.14 8.72
N ILE A 16 13.40 0.34 8.27
CA ILE A 16 12.66 -0.67 7.47
C ILE A 16 13.32 -0.90 6.11
N LYS A 17 13.66 0.16 5.38
CA LYS A 17 14.33 0.07 4.08
C LYS A 17 15.65 -0.68 4.16
N VAL A 18 16.44 -0.43 5.20
CA VAL A 18 17.71 -1.13 5.49
C VAL A 18 17.48 -2.60 5.85
N LYS A 19 16.43 -2.91 6.62
CA LYS A 19 16.11 -4.28 7.00
C LYS A 19 15.59 -5.13 5.83
N TYR A 20 14.88 -4.52 4.89
CA TYR A 20 14.20 -5.18 3.76
C TYR A 20 14.75 -4.72 2.41
N VAL A 21 16.08 -4.68 2.26
CA VAL A 21 16.76 -4.21 1.03
C VAL A 21 16.14 -4.83 -0.22
N LYS A 22 15.60 -3.98 -1.10
CA LYS A 22 14.92 -4.34 -2.37
C LYS A 22 13.64 -5.18 -2.23
N LYS A 23 13.01 -5.20 -1.06
CA LYS A 23 11.73 -5.88 -0.79
C LYS A 23 10.67 -4.89 -0.29
N PHE A 24 10.59 -3.73 -0.93
CA PHE A 24 9.56 -2.73 -0.66
C PHE A 24 9.24 -1.96 -1.95
N TYR A 25 8.06 -1.37 -1.96
CA TYR A 25 7.58 -0.48 -3.01
C TYR A 25 7.42 0.92 -2.44
N GLU A 26 7.73 1.94 -3.24
CA GLU A 26 7.60 3.33 -2.83
C GLU A 26 6.58 4.07 -3.69
N ILE A 27 5.72 4.82 -3.03
CA ILE A 27 4.78 5.74 -3.66
C ILE A 27 5.11 7.15 -3.15
N ASN A 28 5.14 8.12 -4.04
CA ASN A 28 5.22 9.52 -3.67
C ASN A 28 3.81 10.06 -3.37
N GLY A 29 3.57 10.44 -2.11
CA GLY A 29 2.29 10.97 -1.65
C GLY A 29 1.87 12.27 -2.32
N ASP A 30 2.81 13.06 -2.84
CA ASP A 30 2.50 14.30 -3.57
C ASP A 30 1.88 14.05 -4.95
N ASP A 31 2.09 12.85 -5.51
CA ASP A 31 1.50 12.44 -6.79
C ASP A 31 0.06 11.95 -6.63
N ILE A 32 -0.40 11.74 -5.40
CA ILE A 32 -1.73 11.19 -5.10
C ILE A 32 -2.70 12.32 -4.78
N LYS A 33 -3.58 12.64 -5.73
CA LYS A 33 -4.63 13.66 -5.60
C LYS A 33 -6.04 13.06 -5.55
N THR A 34 -6.16 11.75 -5.70
CA THR A 34 -7.40 11.00 -5.64
C THR A 34 -7.09 9.57 -5.22
N ILE A 35 -8.10 8.84 -4.76
CA ILE A 35 -7.95 7.39 -4.54
C ILE A 35 -7.61 6.63 -5.82
N LYS A 36 -8.04 7.15 -6.97
CA LYS A 36 -7.67 6.62 -8.27
C LYS A 36 -6.16 6.74 -8.51
N ASP A 37 -5.55 7.87 -8.20
CA ASP A 37 -4.11 8.07 -8.33
C ASP A 37 -3.34 7.08 -7.44
N PHE A 38 -3.84 6.82 -6.22
CA PHE A 38 -3.27 5.80 -5.34
C PHE A 38 -3.34 4.40 -5.98
N PHE A 39 -4.51 4.00 -6.48
CA PHE A 39 -4.67 2.71 -7.16
C PHE A 39 -3.79 2.61 -8.41
N ASP A 40 -3.69 3.68 -9.19
CA ASP A 40 -2.81 3.77 -10.34
C ASP A 40 -1.34 3.55 -9.96
N CYS A 41 -0.86 4.22 -8.91
CA CYS A 41 0.50 4.01 -8.40
C CYS A 41 0.72 2.56 -7.97
N VAL A 42 -0.23 1.96 -7.25
CA VAL A 42 -0.14 0.56 -6.83
C VAL A 42 -0.13 -0.38 -8.04
N TYR A 43 -0.99 -0.16 -9.04
CA TYR A 43 -1.00 -0.95 -10.27
C TYR A 43 0.32 -0.88 -11.02
N ASP A 44 0.88 0.33 -11.17
CA ASP A 44 2.16 0.54 -11.84
C ASP A 44 3.31 -0.14 -11.10
N LEU A 45 3.32 -0.10 -9.76
CA LEU A 45 4.34 -0.73 -8.94
C LEU A 45 4.39 -2.25 -9.11
N PHE A 46 3.23 -2.89 -9.24
CA PHE A 46 3.14 -4.33 -9.39
C PHE A 46 3.09 -4.80 -10.85
N GLY A 47 3.09 -3.87 -11.82
CA GLY A 47 3.08 -4.18 -13.25
C GLY A 47 1.76 -4.80 -13.73
N PHE A 48 0.65 -4.50 -13.05
CA PHE A 48 -0.66 -5.01 -13.41
C PHE A 48 -1.20 -4.30 -14.66
N LEU A 49 -1.89 -5.05 -15.53
CA LEU A 49 -2.54 -4.48 -16.70
C LEU A 49 -3.70 -3.58 -16.25
N LYS A 50 -3.60 -2.29 -16.52
CA LYS A 50 -4.66 -1.31 -16.28
C LYS A 50 -5.82 -1.56 -17.24
N TYR A 51 -6.72 -2.48 -16.88
CA TYR A 51 -8.05 -2.49 -17.47
C TYR A 51 -8.78 -1.27 -16.91
N ASN A 52 -9.53 -0.53 -17.75
CA ASN A 52 -10.24 0.71 -17.39
C ASN A 52 -11.36 0.54 -16.33
N VAL A 53 -11.30 -0.49 -15.50
CA VAL A 53 -12.22 -0.82 -14.43
C VAL A 53 -11.60 -0.36 -13.11
N TYR A 54 -11.84 0.90 -12.75
CA TYR A 54 -11.44 1.49 -11.47
C TYR A 54 -12.54 1.29 -10.42
N SER A 55 -12.78 0.04 -10.02
CA SER A 55 -13.63 -0.28 -8.87
C SER A 55 -12.80 -0.77 -7.69
N TYR A 56 -13.33 -0.61 -6.48
CA TYR A 56 -12.74 -1.18 -5.27
C TYR A 56 -12.60 -2.70 -5.36
N ASP A 57 -13.60 -3.37 -5.92
CA ASP A 57 -13.58 -4.83 -6.11
C ASP A 57 -12.43 -5.26 -7.04
N ALA A 58 -12.22 -4.53 -8.15
CA ALA A 58 -11.11 -4.81 -9.06
C ALA A 58 -9.77 -4.63 -8.33
N PHE A 59 -9.60 -3.54 -7.57
CA PHE A 59 -8.40 -3.32 -6.78
C PHE A 59 -8.15 -4.42 -5.75
N LEU A 60 -9.21 -4.87 -5.07
CA LEU A 60 -9.15 -5.96 -4.10
C LEU A 60 -8.72 -7.29 -4.73
N ASP A 61 -9.30 -7.64 -5.88
CA ASP A 61 -8.96 -8.86 -6.61
C ASP A 61 -7.48 -8.86 -6.99
N TRP A 62 -6.95 -7.74 -7.50
CA TRP A 62 -5.53 -7.59 -7.82
C TRP A 62 -4.64 -7.68 -6.58
N MET A 63 -4.99 -6.98 -5.50
CA MET A 63 -4.22 -6.99 -4.25
C MET A 63 -4.23 -8.34 -3.53
N ARG A 64 -5.11 -9.26 -3.92
CA ARG A 64 -5.23 -10.63 -3.42
C ARG A 64 -4.71 -11.69 -4.39
N ASP A 65 -4.25 -11.30 -5.58
CA ASP A 65 -3.69 -12.25 -6.55
C ASP A 65 -2.34 -12.78 -6.05
N ASP A 66 -2.04 -14.07 -6.25
CA ASP A 66 -0.79 -14.72 -5.82
C ASP A 66 0.46 -14.29 -6.62
N TYR A 67 0.32 -13.26 -7.47
CA TYR A 67 1.41 -12.72 -8.27
C TYR A 67 2.52 -12.04 -7.45
N PHE A 68 2.30 -11.73 -6.17
CA PHE A 68 3.31 -11.11 -5.30
C PHE A 68 4.44 -12.10 -5.00
N LYS A 69 5.55 -11.98 -5.73
CA LYS A 69 6.75 -12.83 -5.57
C LYS A 69 7.59 -12.51 -4.33
N TRP A 70 7.24 -11.46 -3.57
CA TRP A 70 8.05 -10.97 -2.45
C TRP A 70 7.32 -11.20 -1.14
N ASP A 71 7.91 -12.07 -0.31
CA ASP A 71 7.56 -12.20 1.10
C ASP A 71 8.68 -11.53 1.94
N PRO A 72 8.34 -10.51 2.74
CA PRO A 72 7.01 -9.91 2.95
C PRO A 72 6.69 -8.76 1.97
N ILE A 73 5.41 -8.37 1.88
CA ILE A 73 4.94 -7.25 1.05
C ILE A 73 5.02 -5.96 1.88
N ILE A 74 5.72 -4.94 1.35
CA ILE A 74 5.90 -3.64 2.02
C ILE A 74 5.65 -2.52 1.01
N ILE A 75 4.71 -1.64 1.32
CA ILE A 75 4.42 -0.41 0.56
C ILE A 75 4.70 0.79 1.45
N ILE A 76 5.52 1.73 0.98
CA ILE A 76 5.90 2.94 1.70
C ILE A 76 5.38 4.14 0.89
N VAL A 77 4.51 4.93 1.49
CA VAL A 77 4.02 6.20 0.96
C VAL A 77 4.85 7.32 1.57
N ASN A 78 5.81 7.83 0.81
CA ASN A 78 6.62 8.98 1.19
C ASN A 78 5.80 10.28 1.07
N GLN A 79 6.22 11.37 1.72
CA GLN A 79 5.54 12.68 1.63
C GLN A 79 4.01 12.57 1.90
N SER A 80 3.63 11.67 2.82
CA SER A 80 2.24 11.24 2.95
C SER A 80 1.31 12.33 3.50
N LYS A 81 1.86 13.38 4.12
CA LYS A 81 1.09 14.44 4.77
C LYS A 81 0.01 15.04 3.86
N ASN A 82 0.38 15.41 2.64
CA ASN A 82 -0.56 16.01 1.68
C ASN A 82 -1.67 15.02 1.27
N PHE A 83 -1.32 13.76 1.07
CA PHE A 83 -2.29 12.69 0.81
C PHE A 83 -3.23 12.47 2.00
N LEU A 84 -2.68 12.46 3.22
CA LEU A 84 -3.43 12.16 4.44
C LEU A 84 -4.37 13.30 4.86
N GLU A 85 -4.03 14.55 4.56
CA GLU A 85 -4.79 15.74 4.96
C GLU A 85 -5.90 16.10 3.95
N ASN A 86 -5.66 15.94 2.65
CA ASN A 86 -6.60 16.41 1.61
C ASN A 86 -7.76 15.44 1.31
N PHE A 87 -7.68 14.17 1.73
CA PHE A 87 -8.60 13.11 1.29
C PHE A 87 -9.16 12.28 2.46
N MET A 88 -9.68 12.92 3.51
CA MET A 88 -10.10 12.24 4.73
C MET A 88 -11.15 11.13 4.52
N THR A 89 -12.12 11.32 3.62
CA THR A 89 -13.20 10.34 3.38
C THR A 89 -12.68 9.13 2.59
N GLU A 90 -11.99 9.37 1.50
CA GLU A 90 -11.42 8.36 0.62
C GLU A 90 -10.29 7.60 1.32
N LYS A 91 -9.49 8.31 2.14
CA LYS A 91 -8.49 7.70 3.02
C LYS A 91 -9.13 6.67 3.93
N LYS A 92 -10.27 7.00 4.56
CA LYS A 92 -10.94 6.04 5.44
C LYS A 92 -11.33 4.78 4.69
N VAL A 93 -11.96 4.91 3.53
CA VAL A 93 -12.33 3.76 2.68
C VAL A 93 -11.12 2.92 2.30
N MET A 94 -10.03 3.57 1.87
CA MET A 94 -8.78 2.87 1.56
C MET A 94 -8.22 2.14 2.78
N LEU A 95 -8.13 2.81 3.93
CA LEU A 95 -7.63 2.19 5.16
C LEU A 95 -8.49 1.01 5.61
N ASP A 96 -9.81 1.13 5.50
CA ASP A 96 -10.76 0.06 5.83
C ASP A 96 -10.51 -1.15 4.90
N ILE A 97 -10.36 -0.94 3.59
CA ILE A 97 -9.97 -1.98 2.61
C ILE A 97 -8.65 -2.67 3.01
N PHE A 98 -7.62 -1.91 3.39
CA PHE A 98 -6.36 -2.55 3.77
C PHE A 98 -6.48 -3.36 5.05
N ASN A 99 -7.18 -2.85 6.07
CA ASN A 99 -7.28 -3.49 7.38
C ASN A 99 -8.26 -4.66 7.41
N GLU A 100 -9.37 -4.58 6.69
CA GLU A 100 -10.44 -5.58 6.73
C GLU A 100 -10.26 -6.66 5.66
N ASP A 101 -9.68 -6.29 4.50
CA ASP A 101 -9.67 -7.16 3.33
C ASP A 101 -8.28 -7.63 2.89
N ILE A 102 -7.31 -6.73 2.76
CA ILE A 102 -5.99 -7.05 2.17
C ILE A 102 -5.07 -7.69 3.21
N ILE A 103 -4.88 -7.04 4.36
CA ILE A 103 -4.00 -7.54 5.43
C ILE A 103 -4.46 -8.93 5.91
N PRO A 104 -5.74 -9.14 6.29
CA PRO A 104 -6.19 -10.44 6.78
C PRO A 104 -6.06 -11.56 5.73
N PHE A 105 -6.17 -11.23 4.44
CA PHE A 105 -5.97 -12.19 3.37
C PHE A 105 -4.52 -12.70 3.33
N TRP A 106 -3.54 -11.79 3.36
CA TRP A 106 -2.13 -12.14 3.34
C TRP A 106 -1.67 -12.85 4.62
N GLU A 107 -2.19 -12.43 5.77
CA GLU A 107 -1.93 -13.11 7.03
C GLU A 107 -2.42 -14.57 7.03
N LYS A 108 -3.61 -14.85 6.46
CA LYS A 108 -4.10 -16.23 6.29
C LYS A 108 -3.20 -17.08 5.39
N LYS A 109 -2.47 -16.45 4.45
CA LYS A 109 -1.47 -17.11 3.60
C LYS A 109 -0.08 -17.19 4.25
N GLY A 110 0.08 -16.68 5.47
CA GLY A 110 1.36 -16.67 6.19
C GLY A 110 2.34 -15.59 5.71
N ILE A 111 1.90 -14.65 4.88
CA ILE A 111 2.70 -13.58 4.30
C ILE A 111 2.51 -12.30 5.10
N GLY A 112 3.60 -11.61 5.43
CA GLY A 112 3.53 -10.31 6.11
C GLY A 112 3.19 -9.18 5.14
N PHE A 113 2.29 -8.27 5.55
CA PHE A 113 1.89 -7.11 4.75
C PHE A 113 2.01 -5.80 5.55
N ARG A 114 2.83 -4.85 5.10
CA ARG A 114 2.94 -3.52 5.75
C ARG A 114 2.64 -2.40 4.78
N LEU A 115 1.69 -1.54 5.14
CA LEU A 115 1.45 -0.26 4.49
C LEU A 115 1.95 0.84 5.44
N ILE A 116 2.95 1.59 5.00
CA ILE A 116 3.66 2.58 5.81
C ILE A 116 3.41 3.96 5.21
N PHE A 117 2.96 4.90 6.02
CA PHE A 117 2.90 6.32 5.69
C PHE A 117 4.08 7.03 6.38
N GLU A 118 5.03 7.56 5.60
CA GLU A 118 6.13 8.37 6.13
C GLU A 118 5.58 9.76 6.47
N VAL A 119 5.65 10.15 7.75
CA VAL A 119 5.09 11.41 8.31
C VAL A 119 6.15 12.33 8.90
#